data_AF-A0A1E4EMZ1-F1
#
_entry.id   AF-A0A1E4EMZ1-F1
#
_cell.length_a   1.000
_cell.length_b   1.000
_cell.length_c   1.000
_cell.angle_alpha   90.00
_cell.angle_beta   90.00
_cell.angle_gamma   90.00
#
_symmetry.space_group_name_H-M   'P 1'
#
loop_
_entity.id
_entity.type
_entity.pdbx_description
1 polymer ?
#
loop_
_entity_poly.entity_id
_entity_poly.type
_entity_poly.pdbx_seq_one_letter_code
_entity_poly.pdbx_strand_id
1 'polypeptide(L)'
;MLEFAVDEEMISSDPSDPSDPSAGVKAQRGEVKSHRQWTTAELAKFRQHLAAMTRGRIAFEVIYRTGARCVDAVGLGWQRVDGDGWPNFVQAKTGGPATCPGKTLPQWAESPRAERALFLASVPRDRMIWIMT
;
A
#
# COMPACT_ATOMS: atom_id res chain seq x y z
N MET A 1 -25.51 1.71 -12.77
CA MET A 1 -25.21 0.33 -12.28
C MET A 1 -25.92 -0.73 -13.12
N LEU A 2 -26.74 -0.35 -14.11
CA LEU A 2 -27.39 -1.26 -15.07
C LEU A 2 -26.90 -1.05 -16.51
N GLU A 3 -25.74 -0.43 -16.71
CA GLU A 3 -25.16 -0.17 -18.05
C GLU A 3 -24.97 -1.46 -18.85
N PHE A 4 -24.55 -2.55 -18.19
CA PHE A 4 -24.52 -3.89 -18.79
C PHE A 4 -25.87 -4.37 -19.34
N ALA A 5 -26.98 -4.05 -18.67
CA ALA A 5 -28.31 -4.48 -19.14
C ALA A 5 -28.80 -3.64 -20.32
N VAL A 6 -28.28 -2.41 -20.48
CA VAL A 6 -28.46 -1.60 -21.69
C VAL A 6 -27.61 -2.19 -22.83
N ASP A 7 -26.34 -2.51 -22.55
CA ASP A 7 -25.41 -3.09 -23.53
C ASP A 7 -25.86 -4.45 -24.08
N GLU A 8 -26.49 -5.27 -23.24
CA GLU A 8 -27.06 -6.57 -23.61
C GLU A 8 -28.53 -6.48 -24.08
N GLU A 9 -29.03 -5.27 -24.36
CA GLU A 9 -30.39 -4.99 -24.86
C GLU A 9 -31.54 -5.51 -23.97
N MET A 10 -31.28 -5.73 -22.68
CA MET A 10 -32.29 -6.18 -21.71
C MET A 10 -33.18 -5.04 -21.19
N ILE A 11 -32.69 -3.80 -21.21
CA ILE A 11 -33.41 -2.57 -20.87
C ILE A 11 -33.06 -1.46 -21.86
N SER A 12 -33.95 -0.48 -22.04
CA SER A 12 -33.73 0.65 -22.94
C SER A 12 -32.62 1.57 -22.43
N SER A 13 -31.86 2.17 -23.35
CA SER A 13 -30.89 3.23 -23.03
C SER A 13 -31.54 4.59 -22.75
N ASP A 14 -32.85 4.72 -22.96
CA ASP A 14 -33.59 5.96 -22.70
C ASP A 14 -33.73 6.17 -21.17
N PRO A 15 -33.15 7.24 -20.59
CA PRO A 15 -33.23 7.52 -19.15
C PRO A 15 -34.64 7.82 -18.64
N SER A 16 -35.62 8.02 -19.54
CA SER A 16 -37.03 8.23 -19.22
C SER A 16 -37.88 6.96 -19.33
N ASP A 17 -37.28 5.85 -19.77
CA ASP A 17 -37.93 4.55 -19.82
C ASP A 17 -38.14 4.00 -18.39
N PRO A 18 -39.38 3.64 -18.01
CA PRO A 18 -39.68 3.09 -16.69
C PRO A 18 -39.03 1.74 -16.39
N SER A 19 -38.34 1.11 -17.37
CA SER A 19 -37.62 -0.15 -17.21
C SER A 19 -36.25 -0.03 -16.51
N ASP A 20 -35.66 1.17 -16.39
CA ASP A 20 -34.46 1.39 -15.56
C ASP A 20 -34.84 1.85 -14.15
N PRO A 21 -34.90 0.95 -13.14
CA PRO A 21 -35.24 1.32 -11.77
C PRO A 21 -34.19 2.18 -11.07
N SER A 22 -33.03 2.40 -11.69
CA SER A 22 -31.93 3.22 -11.15
C SER A 22 -31.87 4.64 -11.74
N ALA A 23 -32.70 4.95 -12.74
CA ALA A 23 -32.77 6.28 -13.35
C ALA A 23 -33.11 7.35 -12.30
N GLY A 24 -32.30 8.41 -12.26
CA GLY A 24 -32.46 9.53 -11.31
C GLY A 24 -31.95 9.26 -9.89
N VAL A 25 -31.49 8.05 -9.57
CA VAL A 25 -30.93 7.73 -8.25
C VAL A 25 -29.48 8.21 -8.16
N LYS A 26 -29.22 9.18 -7.27
CA LYS A 26 -27.85 9.65 -7.00
C LYS A 26 -27.17 8.74 -5.98
N ALA A 27 -25.94 8.33 -6.29
CA ALA A 27 -25.10 7.63 -5.32
C ALA A 27 -24.89 8.51 -4.08
N GLN A 28 -25.13 7.95 -2.90
CA GLN A 28 -24.84 8.65 -1.66
C GLN A 28 -23.32 8.81 -1.52
N ARG A 29 -22.86 10.06 -1.42
CA ARG A 29 -21.48 10.33 -1.03
C ARG A 29 -21.35 10.09 0.46
N GLY A 30 -20.78 8.94 0.83
CA GLY A 30 -20.41 8.66 2.21
C GLY A 30 -19.39 9.68 2.72
N GLU A 31 -19.47 10.02 4.00
CA GLU A 31 -18.44 10.80 4.66
C GLU A 31 -17.17 9.95 4.80
N VAL A 32 -16.05 10.45 4.29
CA VAL A 32 -14.74 9.79 4.44
C VAL A 32 -14.01 10.43 5.61
N LYS A 33 -13.98 9.75 6.75
CA LYS A 33 -13.18 10.16 7.90
C LYS A 33 -11.73 9.70 7.74
N SER A 34 -10.78 10.62 7.70
CA SER A 34 -9.37 10.29 7.65
C SER A 34 -8.87 9.72 8.99
N HIS A 35 -7.94 8.78 8.92
CA HIS A 35 -7.26 8.28 10.11
C HIS A 35 -6.19 9.27 10.57
N ARG A 36 -6.07 9.45 11.90
CA ARG A 36 -5.01 10.25 12.51
C ARG A 36 -3.64 9.62 12.21
N GLN A 37 -2.66 10.45 11.85
CA GLN A 37 -1.27 10.04 11.67
C GLN A 37 -0.56 9.78 13.01
N TRP A 38 0.38 8.84 13.00
CA TRP A 38 1.21 8.53 14.16
C TRP A 38 2.28 9.59 14.36
N THR A 39 2.53 9.91 15.62
CA THR A 39 3.64 10.77 16.06
C THR A 39 4.94 9.99 16.16
N THR A 40 6.07 10.68 16.13
CA THR A 40 7.40 10.08 16.35
C THR A 40 7.50 9.35 17.68
N ALA A 41 6.85 9.86 18.73
CA ALA A 41 6.80 9.22 20.05
C ALA A 41 6.00 7.90 20.02
N GLU A 42 4.88 7.86 19.31
CA GLU A 42 4.09 6.63 19.11
C GLU A 42 4.87 5.59 18.30
N LEU A 43 5.58 6.02 17.24
CA LEU A 43 6.48 5.17 16.48
C LEU A 43 7.58 4.57 17.37
N ALA A 44 8.21 5.40 18.22
CA ALA A 44 9.23 4.93 19.16
C ALA A 44 8.67 3.93 20.18
N LYS A 45 7.50 4.20 20.75
CA LYS A 45 6.82 3.31 21.70
C LYS A 45 6.49 1.95 21.06
N PHE A 46 5.98 1.95 19.83
CA PHE A 46 5.71 0.72 19.09
C PHE A 46 6.99 -0.08 18.84
N ARG A 47 8.06 0.60 18.41
CA ARG A 47 9.38 0.00 18.19
C ARG A 47 10.05 -0.51 19.47
N GLN A 48 9.73 0.05 20.63
CA GLN A 48 10.19 -0.49 21.92
C GLN A 48 9.40 -1.73 22.34
N HIS A 49 8.10 -1.76 22.02
CA HIS A 49 7.24 -2.88 22.37
C HIS A 49 7.53 -4.15 21.55
N LEU A 50 7.90 -4.00 20.27
CA LEU A 50 8.25 -5.12 19.40
C LEU A 50 9.73 -5.14 19.09
N ALA A 51 10.42 -6.18 19.60
CA ALA A 51 11.83 -6.41 19.29
C ALA A 51 12.08 -6.50 17.77
N ALA A 52 13.28 -6.10 17.36
CA ALA A 52 13.75 -6.27 15.98
C ALA A 52 13.61 -7.74 15.54
N MET A 53 13.42 -7.96 14.24
CA MET A 53 13.27 -9.30 13.63
C MET A 53 12.00 -10.09 14.00
N THR A 54 11.13 -9.57 14.89
CA THR A 54 9.79 -10.17 15.08
C THR A 54 8.92 -9.94 13.84
N ARG A 55 7.99 -10.86 13.53
CA ARG A 55 7.11 -10.76 12.34
C ARG A 55 6.37 -9.41 12.28
N GLY A 56 5.83 -8.97 13.42
CA GLY A 56 5.14 -7.68 13.53
C GLY A 56 6.06 -6.49 13.30
N ARG A 57 7.30 -6.54 13.81
CA ARG A 57 8.28 -5.47 13.58
C ARG A 57 8.74 -5.40 12.13
N ILE A 58 8.97 -6.56 11.50
CA ILE A 58 9.33 -6.63 10.08
C ILE A 58 8.22 -6.01 9.23
N ALA A 59 6.98 -6.46 9.42
CA ALA A 59 5.84 -5.93 8.66
C ALA A 59 5.70 -4.42 8.83
N PHE A 60 5.83 -3.93 10.07
CA PHE A 60 5.78 -2.51 10.37
C PHE A 60 6.87 -1.71 9.63
N GLU A 61 8.14 -2.08 9.76
CA GLU A 61 9.22 -1.31 9.13
C GLU A 61 9.15 -1.40 7.60
N VAL A 62 8.73 -2.53 7.02
CA VAL A 62 8.52 -2.67 5.57
C VAL A 62 7.42 -1.72 5.10
N ILE A 63 6.24 -1.74 5.72
CA ILE A 63 5.11 -0.88 5.32
C ILE A 63 5.44 0.60 5.55
N TYR A 64 6.00 0.93 6.72
CA TYR A 64 6.36 2.31 7.06
C TYR A 64 7.37 2.89 6.07
N ARG A 65 8.38 2.10 5.66
CA ARG A 65 9.44 2.57 4.77
C ARG A 65 9.00 2.70 3.32
N THR A 66 8.15 1.78 2.85
CA THR A 66 7.76 1.66 1.44
C THR A 66 6.46 2.37 1.11
N GLY A 67 5.60 2.61 2.10
CA GLY A 67 4.23 3.08 1.89
C GLY A 67 3.34 2.07 1.17
N ALA A 68 3.78 0.81 1.02
CA ALA A 68 3.04 -0.23 0.33
C ALA A 68 1.77 -0.61 1.11
N ARG A 69 0.70 -0.94 0.39
CA ARG A 69 -0.50 -1.54 1.01
C ARG A 69 -0.14 -2.93 1.52
N CYS A 70 -0.88 -3.44 2.50
CA CYS A 70 -0.60 -4.76 3.08
C CYS A 70 -0.49 -5.87 2.01
N VAL A 71 -1.36 -5.86 1.01
CA VAL A 71 -1.35 -6.83 -0.11
C VAL A 71 -0.10 -6.73 -0.99
N ASP A 72 0.44 -5.52 -1.18
CA ASP A 72 1.66 -5.30 -1.94
C ASP A 72 2.88 -5.68 -1.08
N ALA A 73 2.87 -5.29 0.20
CA ALA A 73 3.96 -5.47 1.14
C ALA A 73 4.31 -6.94 1.41
N VAL A 74 3.33 -7.85 1.42
CA VAL A 74 3.59 -9.29 1.58
C VAL A 74 4.35 -9.90 0.41
N GLY A 75 4.33 -9.27 -0.78
CA GLY A 75 5.11 -9.68 -1.93
C GLY A 75 6.49 -9.02 -2.03
N LEU A 76 6.81 -8.06 -1.15
CA LEU A 76 8.08 -7.35 -1.16
C LEU A 76 9.19 -8.15 -0.50
N GLY A 77 10.39 -7.99 -1.05
CA GLY A 77 11.57 -8.75 -0.65
C GLY A 77 12.79 -8.37 -1.48
N TRP A 78 13.92 -9.03 -1.22
CA TRP A 78 15.18 -8.77 -1.92
C TRP A 78 15.12 -9.04 -3.42
N GLN A 79 14.23 -9.93 -3.86
CA GLN A 79 13.99 -10.22 -5.28
C GLN A 79 13.36 -9.05 -6.05
N ARG A 80 12.84 -8.04 -5.33
CA ARG A 80 12.26 -6.82 -5.90
C ARG A 80 13.19 -5.61 -5.77
N VAL A 81 14.37 -5.81 -5.19
CA VAL A 81 15.37 -4.75 -5.00
C VAL A 81 16.29 -4.74 -6.22
N ASP A 82 16.39 -3.59 -6.88
CA ASP A 82 17.29 -3.42 -8.04
C ASP A 82 18.77 -3.28 -7.63
N GLY A 83 19.64 -3.09 -8.63
CA GLY A 83 21.08 -2.92 -8.44
C GLY A 83 21.45 -1.69 -7.61
N ASP A 84 20.62 -0.64 -7.67
CA ASP A 84 20.79 0.58 -6.86
C ASP A 84 20.28 0.36 -5.44
N GLY A 85 19.53 -0.70 -5.18
CA GLY A 85 19.03 -1.05 -3.86
C GLY A 85 17.63 -0.53 -3.56
N TRP A 86 16.83 -0.24 -4.58
CA TRP A 86 15.47 0.29 -4.47
C TRP A 86 14.44 -0.80 -4.72
N PRO A 87 13.44 -0.99 -3.85
CA PRO A 87 12.34 -1.91 -4.09
C PRO A 87 11.41 -1.39 -5.19
N ASN A 88 11.11 -2.24 -6.17
CA ASN A 88 10.23 -1.96 -7.30
C ASN A 88 9.07 -2.96 -7.34
N PHE A 89 7.83 -2.48 -7.48
CA PHE A 89 6.64 -3.31 -7.54
C PHE A 89 5.51 -2.66 -8.33
N VAL A 90 4.52 -3.46 -8.74
CA VAL A 90 3.28 -2.97 -9.34
C VAL A 90 2.20 -3.00 -8.29
N GLN A 91 1.53 -1.87 -8.07
CA GLN A 91 0.50 -1.74 -7.05
C GLN A 91 -0.75 -2.53 -7.43
N ALA A 92 -1.16 -3.50 -6.60
CA ALA A 92 -2.31 -4.36 -6.89
C ALA A 92 -3.62 -3.58 -7.08
N LYS A 93 -3.81 -2.49 -6.31
CA LYS A 93 -5.05 -1.69 -6.37
C LYS A 93 -5.19 -0.85 -7.65
N THR A 94 -4.08 -0.33 -8.16
CA THR A 94 -4.07 0.73 -9.19
C THR A 94 -3.40 0.28 -10.48
N GLY A 95 -2.67 -0.83 -10.48
CA GLY A 95 -1.90 -1.33 -11.63
C GLY A 95 -0.65 -0.51 -11.95
N GLY A 96 -0.40 0.60 -11.24
CA GLY A 96 0.73 1.49 -11.49
C GLY A 96 2.04 0.98 -10.89
N PRO A 97 3.20 1.23 -11.54
CA PRO A 97 4.50 0.94 -10.95
C PRO A 97 4.78 1.87 -9.77
N ALA A 98 5.43 1.33 -8.74
CA ALA A 98 5.89 2.07 -7.57
C ALA A 98 7.34 1.68 -7.23
N THR A 99 8.11 2.70 -6.88
CA THR A 99 9.49 2.56 -6.40
C THR A 99 9.68 3.45 -5.19
N CYS A 100 10.54 3.03 -4.26
CA CYS A 100 10.91 3.83 -3.11
C CYS A 100 12.39 3.66 -2.78
N PRO A 101 13.07 4.68 -2.22
CA PRO A 101 14.47 4.50 -1.82
C PRO A 101 14.59 3.41 -0.73
N GLY A 102 15.47 2.44 -0.95
CA GLY A 102 15.69 1.32 -0.04
C GLY A 102 17.03 1.39 0.66
N LYS A 103 18.00 0.63 0.14
CA LYS A 103 19.35 0.47 0.69
C LYS A 103 20.21 1.72 0.45
N THR A 104 20.20 2.27 -0.75
CA THR A 104 20.82 3.56 -1.05
C THR A 104 19.78 4.67 -0.90
N LEU A 105 20.25 5.84 -0.50
CA LEU A 105 19.42 7.06 -0.47
C LEU A 105 20.06 8.07 -1.41
N PRO A 106 19.28 8.70 -2.30
CA PRO A 106 19.71 9.91 -2.97
C PRO A 106 19.83 11.04 -1.94
N GLN A 107 20.63 12.05 -2.24
CA GLN A 107 20.94 13.16 -1.31
C GLN A 107 19.68 13.85 -0.75
N TRP A 108 18.64 14.01 -1.57
CA TRP A 108 17.37 14.60 -1.15
C TRP A 108 16.58 13.74 -0.15
N ALA A 109 16.88 12.44 -0.07
CA ALA A 109 16.24 11.48 0.84
C ALA A 109 17.11 11.18 2.06
N GLU A 110 18.13 11.98 2.36
CA GLU A 110 19.09 11.68 3.44
C GLU A 110 18.53 11.95 4.84
N SER A 111 17.50 12.80 4.96
CA SER A 111 16.82 13.09 6.23
C SER A 111 16.30 11.84 6.97
N PRO A 112 15.62 10.86 6.33
CA PRO A 112 15.17 9.63 6.97
C PRO A 112 16.25 8.54 7.16
N ARG A 113 17.52 8.93 7.38
CA ARG A 113 18.64 7.97 7.53
C ARG A 113 18.49 7.06 8.74
N ALA A 114 17.90 7.55 9.82
CA ALA A 114 17.66 6.77 11.03
C ALA A 114 16.59 5.68 10.78
N GLU A 115 15.49 6.00 10.12
CA GLU A 115 14.47 5.00 9.79
C GLU A 115 14.98 3.97 8.77
N ARG A 116 15.86 4.37 7.84
CA ARG A 116 16.53 3.42 6.94
C ARG A 116 17.33 2.38 7.73
N ALA A 117 18.09 2.81 8.73
CA ALA A 117 18.89 1.88 9.55
C ALA A 117 18.00 0.87 10.28
N LEU A 118 16.88 1.32 10.84
CA LEU A 118 15.89 0.46 11.51
C LEU A 118 15.25 -0.55 10.56
N PHE A 119 14.90 -0.10 9.35
CA PHE A 119 14.41 -0.98 8.29
C PHE A 119 15.44 -2.05 7.94
N LEU A 120 16.67 -1.65 7.59
CA LEU A 120 17.73 -2.57 7.17
C LEU A 120 18.16 -3.56 8.26
N ALA A 121 18.03 -3.18 9.53
CA ALA A 121 18.28 -4.03 10.70
C ALA A 121 17.12 -5.01 10.99
N SER A 122 15.91 -4.70 10.52
CA SER A 122 14.74 -5.55 10.75
C SER A 122 14.49 -6.53 9.62
N VAL A 123 14.80 -6.18 8.37
CA VAL A 123 14.52 -7.07 7.23
C VAL A 123 15.42 -8.31 7.21
N PRO A 124 14.84 -9.52 7.07
CA PRO A 124 15.61 -10.75 7.08
C PRO A 124 16.52 -10.85 5.87
N ARG A 125 17.72 -11.43 6.03
CA ARG A 125 18.72 -11.61 4.94
C ARG A 125 18.80 -13.05 4.42
N ASP A 126 18.18 -13.97 5.15
CA ASP A 126 18.20 -15.41 4.93
C ASP A 126 17.09 -15.91 3.98
N ARG A 127 16.24 -15.00 3.49
CA ARG A 127 15.06 -15.33 2.68
C ARG A 127 14.76 -14.25 1.65
N MET A 128 14.05 -14.60 0.59
CA MET A 128 13.70 -13.67 -0.48
C MET A 128 12.65 -12.64 -0.04
N ILE A 129 11.52 -13.09 0.47
CA ILE A 129 10.38 -12.25 0.89
C ILE A 129 10.54 -11.80 2.35
N TRP A 130 10.33 -10.52 2.65
CA TRP A 130 10.53 -10.01 4.00
C TRP A 130 9.43 -10.39 4.99
N ILE A 131 8.16 -10.25 4.58
CA ILE A 131 7.01 -10.58 5.43
C ILE A 131 6.58 -12.01 5.13
N MET A 132 6.74 -12.91 6.10
CA MET A 132 6.16 -14.25 6.01
C MET A 132 4.69 -14.19 6.42
N THR A 133 3.82 -14.75 5.58
CA THR A 133 2.41 -15.07 5.89
C THR A 133 2.31 -16.45 6.52
#